data_AF-A0A3C1KAS6-F1
#
_entry.id   AF-A0A3C1KAS6-F1
#
_cell.length_a   1.000
_cell.length_b   1.000
_cell.length_c   1.000
_cell.angle_alpha   90.00
_cell.angle_beta   90.00
_cell.angle_gamma   90.00
#
_symmetry.space_group_name_H-M   'P 1'
#
loop_
_entity.id
_entity.type
_entity.pdbx_description
1 polymer ?
#
loop_
_entity_poly.entity_id
_entity_poly.type
_entity_poly.pdbx_seq_one_letter_code
_entity_poly.pdbx_strand_id
1 'polypeptide(L)'
;GDRAVPANPRTYASKSKNAQEAHEAIRPSGEHFRTPASISGSLDRDEQRVYDLIWKRTVASQMSDAKYETTTVTLAVAAASKKLEFTASGTVYTFKGFLEAYEEGRDEKRNDGDKADDQSLPALAVGDVLTTSDVEAKGHSTSPKPRYTEASLVKALEEKGIGRPSTFASIIDVILERGYVTKRGQALVPSWLAFSVVRLLEQHFADLVDYDFTAALEDDLDAIARGEQRREEWLREFYFGSENHVGLRHIVDNLGDIDARELNSTRLTDTATLRFGKYGPYIEVTDPDAAPDTKARIVNVPDDLAPDELTPDKVQELIDAPVAGDRVLGENPANGKLIVVKDGRYGPYVQELEPEADPEIDTATGEVVETKKKTTKKDAAPKPRTASLFKSMSVDTVDLDTALRLLELPRTVGTDPESGDEITAQNGRYGPYLKKGTDSRSLESEQQIFDVTLEQAIEIYAQPKYGARRASSALKEFDADPVSGKPIRVRDGRFGPYVTDGETNATIPRGETVDDVDFERAKQLLADKRAKGPAPKRATARRTTTRKTTAKK
;
A
#
# COMPACT_ATOMS: atom_id res chain seq x y z
N GLY A 1 -13.84 -28.43 39.70
CA GLY A 1 -14.35 -29.66 40.34
C GLY A 1 -14.67 -30.70 39.29
N ASP A 2 -15.03 -31.92 39.68
CA ASP A 2 -15.12 -33.09 38.79
C ASP A 2 -16.00 -32.90 37.55
N ARG A 3 -17.06 -32.08 37.66
CA ARG A 3 -17.95 -31.74 36.52
C ARG A 3 -17.27 -30.92 35.41
N ALA A 4 -16.15 -30.26 35.70
CA ALA A 4 -15.41 -29.43 34.76
C ALA A 4 -14.55 -30.24 33.78
N VAL A 5 -14.34 -31.53 34.06
CA VAL A 5 -13.56 -32.43 33.21
C VAL A 5 -14.53 -33.37 32.47
N PRO A 6 -14.39 -33.54 31.14
CA PRO A 6 -15.23 -34.44 30.36
C PRO A 6 -14.92 -35.90 30.70
N ALA A 7 -15.89 -36.79 30.46
CA ALA A 7 -15.73 -38.21 30.78
C ALA A 7 -14.65 -38.92 29.95
N ASN A 8 -14.40 -38.45 28.73
CA ASN A 8 -13.35 -38.94 27.84
C ASN A 8 -12.42 -37.78 27.43
N PRO A 9 -11.12 -38.04 27.22
CA PRO A 9 -10.20 -37.07 26.65
C PRO A 9 -10.71 -36.54 25.31
N ARG A 10 -10.50 -35.24 25.05
CA ARG A 10 -10.91 -34.61 23.79
C ARG A 10 -9.75 -34.60 22.80
N THR A 11 -10.03 -35.04 21.58
CA THR A 11 -9.06 -35.01 20.47
C THR A 11 -9.52 -34.04 19.41
N TYR A 12 -8.67 -33.08 19.06
CA TYR A 12 -8.91 -32.11 17.99
C TYR A 12 -7.95 -32.40 16.84
N ALA A 13 -8.39 -33.22 15.88
CA ALA A 13 -7.62 -33.51 14.69
C ALA A 13 -7.82 -32.41 13.64
N SER A 14 -6.71 -31.90 13.10
CA SER A 14 -6.74 -31.03 11.93
C SER A 14 -7.24 -31.79 10.69
N LYS A 15 -7.87 -31.08 9.76
CA LYS A 15 -8.33 -31.62 8.46
C LYS A 15 -7.39 -31.28 7.30
N SER A 16 -6.39 -30.41 7.49
CA SER A 16 -5.53 -29.99 6.40
C SER A 16 -4.44 -31.05 6.13
N LYS A 17 -3.95 -31.11 4.89
CA LYS A 17 -2.96 -32.12 4.44
C LYS A 17 -1.56 -31.52 4.34
N ASN A 18 -1.32 -30.45 5.06
CA ASN A 18 -0.12 -29.65 4.92
C ASN A 18 1.09 -30.34 5.59
N ALA A 19 2.28 -30.23 4.99
CA ALA A 19 3.49 -30.89 5.49
C ALA A 19 3.90 -30.39 6.90
N GLN A 20 3.48 -29.17 7.27
CA GLN A 20 3.70 -28.59 8.60
C GLN A 20 2.75 -29.10 9.69
N GLU A 21 1.69 -29.84 9.35
CA GLU A 21 0.75 -30.36 10.37
C GLU A 21 1.28 -31.57 11.15
N ALA A 22 2.52 -31.99 10.89
CA ALA A 22 3.22 -32.97 11.72
C ALA A 22 3.65 -32.41 13.10
N HIS A 23 3.37 -31.13 13.38
CA HIS A 23 3.65 -30.49 14.65
C HIS A 23 2.46 -30.56 15.60
N GLU A 24 2.76 -30.60 16.90
CA GLU A 24 1.73 -30.46 17.94
C GLU A 24 1.17 -29.04 18.01
N ALA A 25 -0.05 -28.90 18.55
CA ALA A 25 -0.62 -27.59 18.83
C ALA A 25 0.29 -26.78 19.77
N ILE A 26 0.27 -25.45 19.66
CA ILE A 26 0.97 -24.57 20.59
C ILE A 26 0.36 -24.74 21.98
N ARG A 27 1.13 -25.33 22.90
CA ARG A 27 0.75 -25.63 24.28
C ARG A 27 1.92 -25.39 25.23
N PRO A 28 1.70 -25.32 26.55
CA PRO A 28 2.81 -25.30 27.51
C PRO A 28 3.71 -26.53 27.33
N SER A 29 5.03 -26.32 27.45
CA SER A 29 6.03 -27.38 27.31
C SER A 29 6.13 -28.28 28.55
N GLY A 30 6.71 -29.47 28.35
CA GLY A 30 6.92 -30.48 29.39
C GLY A 30 5.74 -31.44 29.60
N GLU A 31 5.96 -32.50 30.38
CA GLU A 31 4.93 -33.46 30.79
C GLU A 31 3.99 -32.88 31.85
N HIS A 32 4.51 -31.95 32.67
CA HIS A 32 3.75 -31.22 33.68
C HIS A 32 3.78 -29.73 33.34
N PHE A 33 2.62 -29.17 33.01
CA PHE A 33 2.52 -27.75 32.67
C PHE A 33 2.72 -26.89 33.91
N ARG A 34 3.71 -26.00 33.84
CA ARG A 34 3.90 -24.95 34.85
C ARG A 34 2.70 -24.01 34.83
N THR A 35 2.27 -23.53 36.00
CA THR A 35 1.16 -22.57 36.07
C THR A 35 1.68 -21.17 35.70
N PRO A 36 0.86 -20.29 35.10
CA PRO A 36 1.29 -18.93 34.76
C PRO A 36 1.88 -18.16 35.96
N ALA A 37 1.31 -18.35 37.16
CA ALA A 37 1.80 -17.76 38.40
C ALA A 37 3.19 -18.28 38.83
N SER A 38 3.56 -19.52 38.47
CA SER A 38 4.84 -20.11 38.87
C SER A 38 6.04 -19.62 38.06
N ILE A 39 5.80 -19.02 36.89
CA ILE A 39 6.86 -18.56 35.97
C ILE A 39 6.84 -17.04 35.72
N SER A 40 5.91 -16.32 36.36
CA SER A 40 5.77 -14.86 36.21
C SER A 40 7.02 -14.08 36.59
N GLY A 41 7.85 -14.60 37.50
CA GLY A 41 9.11 -13.97 37.89
C GLY A 41 10.26 -14.16 36.90
N SER A 42 10.07 -15.00 35.87
CA SER A 42 11.09 -15.34 34.86
C SER A 42 10.75 -14.89 33.44
N LEU A 43 9.57 -14.29 33.26
CA LEU A 43 9.07 -13.81 31.98
C LEU A 43 8.88 -12.30 32.05
N ASP A 44 9.00 -11.63 30.92
CA ASP A 44 8.51 -10.27 30.80
C ASP A 44 6.97 -10.23 30.79
N ARG A 45 6.41 -9.01 30.79
CA ARG A 45 4.97 -8.80 30.86
C ARG A 45 4.23 -9.38 29.67
N ASP A 46 4.76 -9.25 28.45
CA ASP A 46 4.08 -9.67 27.24
C ASP A 46 4.23 -11.19 27.03
N GLU A 47 5.41 -11.73 27.31
CA GLU A 47 5.65 -13.18 27.40
C GLU A 47 4.70 -13.85 28.39
N GLN A 48 4.53 -13.26 29.59
CA GLN A 48 3.61 -13.79 30.60
C GLN A 48 2.15 -13.77 30.12
N ARG A 49 1.72 -12.72 29.41
CA ARG A 49 0.35 -12.63 28.87
C ARG A 49 0.11 -13.66 27.77
N VAL A 50 1.08 -13.85 26.88
CA VAL A 50 0.99 -14.87 25.82
C VAL A 50 1.00 -16.27 26.43
N TYR A 51 1.86 -16.54 27.42
CA TYR A 51 1.89 -17.83 28.10
C TYR A 51 0.58 -18.11 28.85
N ASP A 52 0.04 -17.14 29.59
CA ASP A 52 -1.25 -17.27 30.28
C ASP A 52 -2.39 -17.58 29.31
N LEU A 53 -2.41 -16.93 28.14
CA LEU A 53 -3.36 -17.20 27.06
C LEU A 53 -3.23 -18.64 26.53
N ILE A 54 -2.02 -19.07 26.20
CA ILE A 54 -1.72 -20.43 25.72
C ILE A 54 -2.13 -21.46 26.77
N TRP A 55 -1.79 -21.23 28.04
CA TRP A 55 -2.11 -22.13 29.14
C TRP A 55 -3.63 -22.25 29.33
N LYS A 56 -4.35 -21.13 29.40
CA LYS A 56 -5.81 -21.10 29.55
C LYS A 56 -6.52 -21.78 28.38
N ARG A 57 -6.13 -21.49 27.14
CA ARG A 57 -6.71 -22.12 25.94
C ARG A 57 -6.44 -23.63 25.93
N THR A 58 -5.24 -24.06 26.31
CA THR A 58 -4.88 -25.48 26.40
C THR A 58 -5.75 -26.21 27.43
N VAL A 59 -5.88 -25.67 28.63
CA VAL A 59 -6.70 -26.25 29.71
C VAL A 59 -8.18 -26.26 29.31
N ALA A 60 -8.71 -25.14 28.81
CA ALA A 60 -10.10 -25.01 28.36
C ALA A 60 -10.44 -26.03 27.26
N SER A 61 -9.51 -26.35 26.35
CA SER A 61 -9.73 -27.34 25.29
C SER A 61 -10.10 -28.74 25.83
N GLN A 62 -9.68 -29.07 27.06
CA GLN A 62 -9.94 -30.36 27.72
C GLN A 62 -11.01 -30.25 28.81
N MET A 63 -11.74 -29.13 28.90
CA MET A 63 -12.84 -28.97 29.86
C MET A 63 -14.19 -29.42 29.26
N SER A 64 -15.18 -29.56 30.12
CA SER A 64 -16.56 -29.89 29.74
C SER A 64 -17.23 -28.75 28.97
N ASP A 65 -18.20 -29.08 28.10
CA ASP A 65 -18.92 -28.08 27.32
C ASP A 65 -19.71 -27.12 28.22
N ALA A 66 -19.82 -25.86 27.79
CA ALA A 66 -20.77 -24.94 28.36
C ALA A 66 -22.21 -25.40 28.02
N LYS A 67 -23.11 -25.30 28.98
CA LYS A 67 -24.55 -25.53 28.81
C LYS A 67 -25.28 -24.24 29.11
N TYR A 68 -26.19 -23.88 28.21
CA TYR A 68 -27.01 -22.69 28.33
C TYR A 68 -28.44 -23.03 27.94
N GLU A 69 -29.37 -22.24 28.46
CA GLU A 69 -30.79 -22.30 28.14
C GLU A 69 -31.20 -20.97 27.51
N THR A 70 -31.76 -21.04 26.29
CA THR A 70 -32.28 -19.87 25.59
C THR A 70 -33.79 -19.88 25.64
N THR A 71 -34.36 -18.86 26.28
CA THR A 71 -35.81 -18.62 26.33
C THR A 71 -36.16 -17.53 25.33
N THR A 72 -37.12 -17.81 24.44
CA THR A 72 -37.68 -16.80 23.52
C THR A 72 -39.15 -16.59 23.84
N VAL A 73 -39.54 -15.35 24.09
CA VAL A 73 -40.90 -14.94 24.43
C VAL A 73 -41.43 -14.09 23.29
N THR A 74 -42.64 -14.41 22.86
CA THR A 74 -43.38 -13.66 21.84
C THR A 74 -44.57 -12.98 22.51
N LEU A 75 -44.64 -11.66 22.40
CA LEU A 75 -45.66 -10.82 23.03
C LEU A 75 -46.59 -10.28 21.96
N ALA A 76 -47.86 -10.68 22.04
CA ALA A 76 -48.91 -10.14 21.18
C ALA A 76 -49.49 -8.86 21.79
N VAL A 77 -49.46 -7.76 21.04
CA VAL A 77 -49.96 -6.46 21.49
C VAL A 77 -51.06 -5.97 20.55
N ALA A 78 -52.23 -5.65 21.08
CA ALA A 78 -53.27 -4.97 20.33
C ALA A 78 -53.06 -3.46 20.41
N ALA A 79 -52.61 -2.85 19.32
CA ALA A 79 -52.39 -1.42 19.22
C ALA A 79 -53.36 -0.82 18.18
N ALA A 80 -54.35 -0.07 18.66
CA ALA A 80 -55.45 0.45 17.83
C ALA A 80 -56.10 -0.66 16.97
N SER A 81 -56.07 -0.53 15.64
CA SER A 81 -56.63 -1.51 14.69
C SER A 81 -55.62 -2.57 14.22
N LYS A 82 -54.43 -2.64 14.81
CA LYS A 82 -53.36 -3.57 14.40
C LYS A 82 -53.00 -4.52 15.54
N LYS A 83 -52.73 -5.78 15.17
CA LYS A 83 -52.05 -6.75 16.04
C LYS A 83 -50.56 -6.64 15.75
N LEU A 84 -49.79 -6.33 16.76
CA LEU A 84 -48.33 -6.25 16.73
C LEU A 84 -47.75 -7.44 17.49
N GLU A 85 -46.52 -7.79 17.14
CA GLU A 85 -45.77 -8.86 17.78
C GLU A 85 -44.40 -8.32 18.16
N PHE A 86 -44.00 -8.56 19.41
CA PHE A 86 -42.67 -8.24 19.92
C PHE A 86 -41.99 -9.53 20.35
N THR A 87 -40.70 -9.66 20.08
CA THR A 87 -39.91 -10.83 20.47
C THR A 87 -38.81 -10.41 21.42
N ALA A 88 -38.67 -11.13 22.53
CA ALA A 88 -37.54 -11.02 23.43
C ALA A 88 -36.87 -12.39 23.57
N SER A 89 -35.55 -12.44 23.48
CA SER A 89 -34.78 -13.67 23.67
C SER A 89 -33.72 -13.43 24.75
N GLY A 90 -33.67 -14.32 25.73
CA GLY A 90 -32.65 -14.32 26.77
C GLY A 90 -31.95 -15.66 26.82
N THR A 91 -30.65 -15.65 27.10
CA THR A 91 -29.83 -16.85 27.25
C THR A 91 -29.16 -16.81 28.60
N VAL A 92 -29.25 -17.90 29.37
CA VAL A 92 -28.65 -18.04 30.69
C VAL A 92 -27.76 -19.28 30.71
N TYR A 93 -26.54 -19.14 31.24
CA TYR A 93 -25.66 -20.29 31.44
C TYR A 93 -26.14 -21.16 32.61
N THR A 94 -26.50 -22.41 32.34
CA THR A 94 -26.77 -23.42 33.39
C THR A 94 -25.48 -24.09 33.88
N PHE A 95 -24.44 -24.10 33.04
CA PHE A 95 -23.10 -24.55 33.38
C PHE A 95 -22.06 -23.92 32.45
N LYS A 96 -21.09 -23.18 32.99
CA LYS A 96 -20.11 -22.46 32.16
C LYS A 96 -19.06 -23.35 31.50
N GLY A 97 -18.76 -24.53 32.05
CA GLY A 97 -17.80 -25.46 31.46
C GLY A 97 -16.44 -24.81 31.20
N PHE A 98 -15.91 -24.96 29.98
CA PHE A 98 -14.63 -24.38 29.55
C PHE A 98 -14.57 -22.84 29.64
N LEU A 99 -15.72 -22.15 29.61
CA LEU A 99 -15.78 -20.68 29.71
C LEU A 99 -15.27 -20.15 31.05
N GLU A 100 -15.25 -20.97 32.10
CA GLU A 100 -14.61 -20.62 33.39
C GLU A 100 -13.10 -20.38 33.25
N ALA A 101 -12.44 -21.01 32.28
CA ALA A 101 -11.00 -20.89 32.06
C ALA A 101 -10.65 -19.96 30.89
N TYR A 102 -11.49 -19.90 29.85
CA TYR A 102 -11.21 -19.14 28.64
C TYR A 102 -12.50 -18.66 27.96
N GLU A 103 -12.58 -17.36 27.73
CA GLU A 103 -13.57 -16.73 26.85
C GLU A 103 -12.85 -16.11 25.66
N GLU A 104 -13.34 -16.41 24.45
CA GLU A 104 -12.74 -15.89 23.23
C GLU A 104 -13.08 -14.40 23.08
N GLY A 105 -12.07 -13.56 22.89
CA GLY A 105 -12.28 -12.16 22.58
C GLY A 105 -13.09 -12.04 21.29
N ARG A 106 -14.23 -11.37 21.34
CA ARG A 106 -14.96 -11.03 20.12
C ARG A 106 -14.24 -9.86 19.45
N ASP A 107 -13.96 -9.97 18.16
CA ASP A 107 -13.62 -8.80 17.37
C ASP A 107 -14.69 -7.72 17.61
N GLU A 108 -14.29 -6.45 17.74
CA GLU A 108 -15.20 -5.33 17.96
C GLU A 108 -16.26 -5.28 16.84
N LYS A 109 -17.41 -5.92 17.08
CA LYS A 109 -18.57 -5.79 16.23
C LYS A 109 -19.21 -4.45 16.57
N ARG A 110 -19.31 -3.58 15.55
CA ARG A 110 -19.82 -2.20 15.64
C ARG A 110 -21.18 -2.02 16.35
N ASN A 111 -21.93 -3.10 16.59
CA ASN A 111 -23.28 -3.08 17.20
C ASN A 111 -23.44 -4.04 18.41
N ASP A 112 -22.38 -4.62 18.98
CA ASP A 112 -22.53 -5.57 20.10
C ASP A 112 -22.78 -4.88 21.47
N GLY A 113 -22.71 -3.55 21.55
CA GLY A 113 -22.95 -2.79 22.79
C GLY A 113 -24.35 -2.96 23.40
N ASP A 114 -25.33 -3.42 22.61
CA ASP A 114 -26.72 -3.64 23.06
C ASP A 114 -27.00 -5.09 23.52
N LYS A 115 -26.03 -6.01 23.38
CA LYS A 115 -26.14 -7.38 23.88
C LYS A 115 -25.33 -7.53 25.15
N ALA A 116 -25.95 -7.23 26.29
CA ALA A 116 -25.44 -7.71 27.57
C ALA A 116 -25.40 -9.24 27.52
N ASP A 117 -24.20 -9.82 27.68
CA ASP A 117 -24.08 -11.25 27.95
C ASP A 117 -24.81 -11.56 29.27
N ASP A 118 -25.61 -12.62 29.29
CA ASP A 118 -26.58 -12.98 30.35
C ASP A 118 -27.83 -12.06 30.46
N GLN A 119 -28.58 -11.91 29.36
CA GLN A 119 -29.98 -11.49 29.47
C GLN A 119 -30.84 -12.62 30.02
N SER A 120 -31.06 -12.60 31.34
CA SER A 120 -32.06 -13.43 31.99
C SER A 120 -33.45 -12.82 31.79
N LEU A 121 -34.38 -13.60 31.25
CA LEU A 121 -35.79 -13.22 31.20
C LEU A 121 -36.48 -13.63 32.50
N PRO A 122 -37.48 -12.87 32.97
CA PRO A 122 -38.29 -13.29 34.11
C PRO A 122 -39.06 -14.58 33.78
N ALA A 123 -39.44 -15.33 34.80
CA ALA A 123 -40.31 -16.48 34.63
C ALA A 123 -41.68 -16.00 34.11
N LEU A 124 -42.07 -16.48 32.93
CA LEU A 124 -43.32 -16.15 32.25
C LEU A 124 -44.04 -17.43 31.81
N ALA A 125 -45.37 -17.42 31.88
CA ALA A 125 -46.23 -18.46 31.38
C ALA A 125 -47.05 -17.98 30.18
N VAL A 126 -47.49 -18.92 29.33
CA VAL A 126 -48.38 -18.61 28.21
C VAL A 126 -49.71 -18.07 28.76
N GLY A 127 -50.07 -16.86 28.36
CA GLY A 127 -51.30 -16.18 28.79
C GLY A 127 -51.08 -15.12 29.86
N ASP A 128 -49.87 -14.96 30.39
CA ASP A 128 -49.55 -13.87 31.32
C ASP A 128 -49.80 -12.50 30.68
N VAL A 129 -50.42 -11.60 31.45
CA VAL A 129 -50.70 -10.23 31.01
C VAL A 129 -49.60 -9.31 31.51
N LEU A 130 -48.84 -8.73 30.58
CA LEU A 130 -47.75 -7.79 30.88
C LEU A 130 -48.21 -6.34 30.71
N THR A 131 -47.68 -5.46 31.55
CA THR A 131 -47.91 -4.01 31.43
C THR A 131 -46.73 -3.37 30.71
N THR A 132 -47.00 -2.59 29.67
CA THR A 132 -45.98 -1.80 28.99
C THR A 132 -45.54 -0.64 29.88
N SER A 133 -44.27 -0.58 30.25
CA SER A 133 -43.71 0.52 31.05
C SER A 133 -43.26 1.71 30.21
N ASP A 134 -42.60 1.42 29.07
CA ASP A 134 -42.06 2.42 28.16
C ASP A 134 -42.05 1.88 26.72
N VAL A 135 -42.10 2.78 25.73
CA VAL A 135 -42.04 2.45 24.31
C VAL A 135 -41.11 3.43 23.60
N GLU A 136 -39.96 2.93 23.18
CA GLU A 136 -38.98 3.70 22.41
C GLU A 136 -38.94 3.22 20.95
N ALA A 137 -39.07 4.15 20.01
CA ALA A 137 -38.90 3.86 18.59
C ALA A 137 -37.40 3.92 18.23
N LYS A 138 -36.76 2.76 18.07
CA LYS A 138 -35.34 2.68 17.67
C LYS A 138 -35.18 2.71 16.15
N GLY A 139 -34.51 3.73 15.64
CA GLY A 139 -34.06 3.80 14.25
C GLY A 139 -32.75 3.03 14.07
N HIS A 140 -32.68 2.16 13.07
CA HIS A 140 -31.45 1.46 12.71
C HIS A 140 -31.10 1.72 11.24
N SER A 141 -29.80 1.83 10.96
CA SER A 141 -29.26 1.82 9.60
C SER A 141 -28.40 0.60 9.41
N THR A 142 -28.38 0.04 8.20
CA THR A 142 -27.44 -1.02 7.85
C THR A 142 -26.02 -0.44 7.79
N SER A 143 -25.09 -1.08 8.49
CA SER A 143 -23.67 -0.74 8.43
C SER A 143 -22.97 -1.54 7.33
N PRO A 144 -21.93 -0.99 6.68
CA PRO A 144 -21.10 -1.76 5.76
C PRO A 144 -20.34 -2.86 6.51
N LYS A 145 -19.83 -3.85 5.76
CA LYS A 145 -18.96 -4.88 6.34
C LYS A 145 -17.75 -4.22 7.01
N PRO A 146 -17.33 -4.70 8.20
CA PRO A 146 -16.17 -4.15 8.87
C PRO A 146 -14.92 -4.39 8.01
N ARG A 147 -13.97 -3.46 8.11
CA ARG A 147 -12.63 -3.65 7.54
C ARG A 147 -11.92 -4.79 8.29
N TYR A 148 -10.96 -5.41 7.63
CA TYR A 148 -10.13 -6.42 8.29
C TYR A 148 -9.29 -5.81 9.41
N THR A 149 -9.24 -6.50 10.53
CA THR A 149 -8.17 -6.44 11.52
C THR A 149 -7.06 -7.41 11.12
N GLU A 150 -5.91 -7.39 11.80
CA GLU A 150 -4.90 -8.44 11.59
C GLU A 150 -5.47 -9.84 11.84
N ALA A 151 -6.20 -10.03 12.95
CA ALA A 151 -6.79 -11.31 13.31
C ALA A 151 -7.80 -11.80 12.26
N SER A 152 -8.71 -10.94 11.82
CA SER A 152 -9.70 -11.32 10.80
C SER A 152 -9.09 -11.47 9.40
N LEU A 153 -7.98 -10.80 9.10
CA LEU A 153 -7.21 -11.04 7.87
C LEU A 153 -6.49 -12.39 7.91
N VAL A 154 -5.83 -12.73 9.02
CA VAL A 154 -5.22 -14.07 9.20
C VAL A 154 -6.27 -15.15 9.05
N LYS A 155 -7.43 -14.99 9.68
CA LYS A 155 -8.56 -15.92 9.53
C LYS A 155 -9.00 -16.05 8.07
N ALA A 156 -9.13 -14.94 7.34
CA ALA A 156 -9.52 -14.97 5.94
C ALA A 156 -8.46 -15.62 5.03
N LEU A 157 -7.17 -15.43 5.33
CA LEU A 157 -6.06 -16.08 4.64
C LEU A 157 -6.08 -17.60 4.88
N GLU A 158 -6.25 -18.03 6.13
CA GLU A 158 -6.38 -19.43 6.52
C GLU A 158 -7.59 -20.11 5.86
N GLU A 159 -8.78 -19.48 5.91
CA GLU A 159 -10.00 -20.00 5.28
C GLU A 159 -9.87 -20.14 3.75
N LYS A 160 -9.02 -19.31 3.13
CA LYS A 160 -8.72 -19.36 1.70
C LYS A 160 -7.53 -20.25 1.34
N GLY A 161 -6.85 -20.86 2.32
CA GLY A 161 -5.65 -21.66 2.08
C GLY A 161 -4.43 -20.85 1.61
N ILE A 162 -4.45 -19.53 1.78
CA ILE A 162 -3.39 -18.63 1.34
C ILE A 162 -2.45 -18.36 2.51
N GLY A 163 -1.17 -18.66 2.34
CA GLY A 163 -0.18 -18.54 3.40
C GLY A 163 -0.22 -19.71 4.38
N ARG A 164 0.60 -19.59 5.42
CA ARG A 164 0.94 -20.63 6.40
C ARG A 164 1.14 -19.99 7.77
N PRO A 165 1.09 -20.75 8.88
CA PRO A 165 1.37 -20.21 10.22
C PRO A 165 2.69 -19.43 10.30
N SER A 166 3.71 -19.83 9.53
CA SER A 166 4.99 -19.13 9.46
C SER A 166 4.98 -17.85 8.61
N THR A 167 3.97 -17.64 7.76
CA THR A 167 3.92 -16.52 6.80
C THR A 167 2.87 -15.47 7.14
N PHE A 168 1.86 -15.76 7.96
CA PHE A 168 0.80 -14.80 8.26
C PHE A 168 1.31 -13.45 8.80
N ALA A 169 2.17 -13.46 9.81
CA ALA A 169 2.74 -12.24 10.38
C ALA A 169 3.58 -11.47 9.34
N SER A 170 4.45 -12.19 8.61
CA SER A 170 5.32 -11.55 7.61
C SER A 170 4.56 -11.00 6.40
N ILE A 171 3.46 -11.62 5.99
CA ILE A 171 2.57 -11.07 4.95
C ILE A 171 2.02 -9.72 5.40
N ILE A 172 1.50 -9.64 6.62
CA ILE A 172 0.93 -8.42 7.20
C ILE A 172 2.00 -7.33 7.33
N ASP A 173 3.17 -7.67 7.87
CA ASP A 173 4.28 -6.71 8.01
C ASP A 173 4.71 -6.17 6.64
N VAL A 174 4.86 -7.03 5.63
CA VAL A 174 5.29 -6.61 4.30
C VAL A 174 4.29 -5.66 3.62
N ILE A 175 2.98 -5.90 3.74
CA ILE A 175 1.99 -5.01 3.12
C ILE A 175 1.88 -3.66 3.85
N LEU A 176 2.16 -3.63 5.15
CA LEU A 176 2.25 -2.41 5.95
C LEU A 176 3.53 -1.62 5.64
N GLU A 177 4.69 -2.26 5.69
CA GLU A 177 6.00 -1.65 5.42
C GLU A 177 6.09 -1.06 4.01
N ARG A 178 5.49 -1.74 3.02
CA ARG A 178 5.44 -1.25 1.63
C ARG A 178 4.38 -0.17 1.39
N GLY A 179 3.59 0.17 2.41
CA GLY A 179 2.56 1.21 2.32
C GLY A 179 1.37 0.83 1.45
N TYR A 180 1.10 -0.46 1.23
CA TYR A 180 -0.14 -0.91 0.58
C TYR A 180 -1.32 -0.82 1.53
N VAL A 181 -1.09 -0.94 2.82
CA VAL A 181 -2.09 -0.87 3.86
C VAL A 181 -1.59 0.03 4.98
N THR A 182 -2.49 0.76 5.63
CA THR A 182 -2.21 1.52 6.86
C THR A 182 -3.15 1.06 7.97
N LYS A 183 -2.71 1.20 9.23
CA LYS A 183 -3.56 0.93 10.40
C LYS A 183 -4.30 2.19 10.82
N ARG A 184 -5.62 2.10 10.99
CA ARG A 184 -6.44 3.11 11.68
C ARG A 184 -7.13 2.45 12.87
N GLY A 185 -6.60 2.68 14.07
CA GLY A 185 -6.93 1.84 15.22
C GLY A 185 -6.51 0.40 14.93
N GLN A 186 -7.46 -0.54 15.05
CA GLN A 186 -7.24 -1.96 14.72
C GLN A 186 -7.55 -2.31 13.26
N ALA A 187 -8.14 -1.39 12.50
CA ALA A 187 -8.56 -1.65 11.13
C ALA A 187 -7.43 -1.43 10.13
N LEU A 188 -7.30 -2.37 9.19
CA LEU A 188 -6.43 -2.30 8.03
C LEU A 188 -7.16 -1.56 6.91
N VAL A 189 -6.60 -0.44 6.48
CA VAL A 189 -7.14 0.42 5.41
C VAL A 189 -6.22 0.33 4.21
N PRO A 190 -6.70 -0.11 3.03
CA PRO A 190 -5.87 -0.10 1.83
C PRO A 190 -5.50 1.34 1.47
N SER A 191 -4.23 1.56 1.13
CA SER A 191 -3.81 2.81 0.54
C SER A 191 -4.25 2.85 -0.92
N TRP A 192 -4.25 4.05 -1.47
CA TRP A 192 -4.56 4.20 -2.87
C TRP A 192 -3.55 3.53 -3.83
N LEU A 193 -2.29 3.42 -3.40
CA LEU A 193 -1.26 2.69 -4.15
C LEU A 193 -1.64 1.22 -4.30
N ALA A 194 -2.26 0.61 -3.28
CA ALA A 194 -2.72 -0.76 -3.35
C ALA A 194 -3.77 -0.95 -4.47
N PHE A 195 -4.70 -0.01 -4.64
CA PHE A 195 -5.68 -0.09 -5.73
C PHE A 195 -5.02 -0.09 -7.11
N SER A 196 -4.03 0.78 -7.34
CA SER A 196 -3.29 0.81 -8.61
C SER A 196 -2.55 -0.50 -8.88
N VAL A 197 -1.88 -1.06 -7.86
CA VAL A 197 -1.14 -2.32 -8.00
C VAL A 197 -2.08 -3.51 -8.16
N VAL A 198 -3.14 -3.61 -7.37
CA VAL A 198 -4.13 -4.68 -7.49
C VAL A 198 -4.79 -4.62 -8.87
N ARG A 199 -5.21 -3.45 -9.35
CA ARG A 199 -5.79 -3.30 -10.69
C ARG A 199 -4.83 -3.74 -11.80
N LEU A 200 -3.55 -3.39 -11.68
CA LEU A 200 -2.52 -3.85 -12.63
C LEU A 200 -2.47 -5.38 -12.67
N LEU A 201 -2.44 -5.99 -11.49
CA LEU A 201 -2.34 -7.43 -11.36
C LEU A 201 -3.62 -8.13 -11.84
N GLU A 202 -4.80 -7.63 -11.51
CA GLU A 202 -6.08 -8.18 -11.97
C GLU A 202 -6.25 -8.06 -13.49
N GLN A 203 -5.80 -6.97 -14.12
CA GLN A 203 -5.98 -6.76 -15.56
C GLN A 203 -4.98 -7.55 -16.42
N HIS A 204 -3.77 -7.78 -15.91
CA HIS A 204 -2.67 -8.34 -16.71
C HIS A 204 -2.14 -9.68 -16.20
N PHE A 205 -2.42 -10.01 -14.95
CA PHE A 205 -1.90 -11.18 -14.24
C PHE A 205 -2.99 -11.89 -13.42
N ALA A 206 -4.25 -11.83 -13.88
CA ALA A 206 -5.43 -12.31 -13.15
C ALA A 206 -5.21 -13.70 -12.53
N ASP A 207 -4.74 -14.65 -13.34
CA ASP A 207 -4.49 -16.03 -12.93
C ASP A 207 -3.46 -16.15 -11.80
N LEU A 208 -2.53 -15.20 -11.67
CA LEU A 208 -1.47 -15.23 -10.64
C LEU A 208 -1.87 -14.57 -9.32
N VAL A 209 -2.95 -13.77 -9.31
CA VAL A 209 -3.47 -13.13 -8.09
C VAL A 209 -4.82 -13.70 -7.67
N ASP A 210 -5.30 -14.71 -8.39
CA ASP A 210 -6.46 -15.48 -8.00
C ASP A 210 -6.21 -16.25 -6.69
N TYR A 211 -7.25 -16.33 -5.87
CA TYR A 211 -7.16 -16.96 -4.57
C TYR A 211 -6.94 -18.48 -4.68
N ASP A 212 -7.64 -19.13 -5.61
CA ASP A 212 -7.56 -20.58 -5.78
C ASP A 212 -6.20 -20.95 -6.37
N PHE A 213 -5.65 -20.12 -7.28
CA PHE A 213 -4.28 -20.31 -7.75
C PHE A 213 -3.25 -20.23 -6.62
N THR A 214 -3.37 -19.24 -5.74
CA THR A 214 -2.43 -19.04 -4.63
C THR A 214 -2.54 -20.18 -3.61
N ALA A 215 -3.75 -20.68 -3.34
CA ALA A 215 -3.96 -21.84 -2.50
C ALA A 215 -3.37 -23.12 -3.13
N ALA A 216 -3.58 -23.33 -4.43
CA ALA A 216 -3.02 -24.47 -5.16
C ALA A 216 -1.49 -24.45 -5.20
N LEU A 217 -0.88 -23.27 -5.39
CA LEU A 217 0.57 -23.09 -5.31
C LEU A 217 1.13 -23.61 -3.98
N GLU A 218 0.44 -23.31 -2.89
CA GLU A 218 0.87 -23.72 -1.57
C GLU A 218 0.72 -25.24 -1.36
N ASP A 219 -0.33 -25.86 -1.91
CA ASP A 219 -0.51 -27.32 -1.93
C ASP A 219 0.57 -28.02 -2.79
N ASP A 220 0.97 -27.42 -3.92
CA ASP A 220 2.07 -27.91 -4.77
C ASP A 220 3.40 -27.88 -4.01
N LEU A 221 3.67 -26.81 -3.25
CA LEU A 221 4.86 -26.71 -2.40
C LEU A 221 4.89 -27.82 -1.34
N ASP A 222 3.73 -28.16 -0.78
CA ASP A 222 3.60 -29.27 0.18
C ASP A 222 3.81 -30.63 -0.51
N ALA A 223 3.31 -30.83 -1.73
CA ALA A 223 3.57 -32.03 -2.52
C ALA A 223 5.06 -32.19 -2.84
N ILE A 224 5.75 -31.10 -3.17
CA ILE A 224 7.21 -31.08 -3.36
C ILE A 224 7.93 -31.44 -2.06
N ALA A 225 7.51 -30.88 -0.92
CA ALA A 225 8.10 -31.17 0.39
C ALA A 225 7.94 -32.64 0.80
N ARG A 226 6.82 -33.28 0.44
CA ARG A 226 6.57 -34.72 0.65
C ARG A 226 7.27 -35.62 -0.39
N GLY A 227 7.86 -35.05 -1.44
CA GLY A 227 8.49 -35.79 -2.53
C GLY A 227 7.50 -36.40 -3.53
N GLU A 228 6.23 -35.96 -3.51
CA GLU A 228 5.18 -36.38 -4.44
C GLU A 228 5.28 -35.68 -5.81
N GLN A 229 5.96 -34.52 -5.85
CA GLN A 229 6.17 -33.73 -7.06
C GLN A 229 7.62 -33.27 -7.18
N ARG A 230 8.13 -33.18 -8.43
CA ARG A 230 9.51 -32.74 -8.69
C ARG A 230 9.59 -31.23 -8.86
N ARG A 231 10.41 -30.59 -8.01
CA ARG A 231 10.65 -29.13 -8.03
C ARG A 231 11.00 -28.56 -9.42
N GLU A 232 11.85 -29.27 -10.17
CA GLU A 232 12.32 -28.79 -11.48
C GLU A 232 11.20 -28.78 -12.53
N GLU A 233 10.34 -29.79 -12.50
CA GLU A 233 9.18 -29.90 -13.39
C GLU A 233 8.17 -28.81 -13.05
N TRP A 234 7.85 -28.65 -11.76
CA TRP A 234 6.96 -27.58 -11.29
C TRP A 234 7.45 -26.17 -11.67
N LEU A 235 8.73 -25.85 -11.43
CA LEU A 235 9.31 -24.55 -11.80
C LEU A 235 9.28 -24.31 -13.32
N ARG A 236 9.48 -25.38 -14.11
CA ARG A 236 9.43 -25.29 -15.56
C ARG A 236 8.00 -25.00 -16.04
N GLU A 237 7.01 -25.67 -15.48
CA GLU A 237 5.60 -25.46 -15.80
C GLU A 237 5.12 -24.07 -15.36
N PHE A 238 5.43 -23.63 -14.14
CA PHE A 238 5.09 -22.30 -13.67
C PHE A 238 5.70 -21.20 -14.56
N TYR A 239 6.96 -21.36 -14.97
CA TYR A 239 7.66 -20.32 -15.73
C TYR A 239 7.37 -20.34 -17.23
N PHE A 240 7.42 -21.52 -17.87
CA PHE A 240 7.24 -21.67 -19.32
C PHE A 240 5.84 -22.10 -19.73
N GLY A 241 4.98 -22.43 -18.78
CA GLY A 241 3.63 -22.91 -19.04
C GLY A 241 3.57 -24.44 -19.16
N SER A 242 2.34 -24.92 -19.12
CA SER A 242 1.92 -26.31 -19.33
C SER A 242 0.63 -26.33 -20.14
N GLU A 243 0.02 -27.49 -20.36
CA GLU A 243 -1.30 -27.57 -21.02
C GLU A 243 -2.40 -26.83 -20.23
N ASN A 244 -2.22 -26.71 -18.91
CA ASN A 244 -3.20 -26.12 -18.00
C ASN A 244 -2.86 -24.67 -17.60
N HIS A 245 -1.63 -24.21 -17.84
CA HIS A 245 -1.17 -22.88 -17.43
C HIS A 245 -0.38 -22.19 -18.54
N VAL A 246 -0.68 -20.91 -18.78
CA VAL A 246 0.00 -20.09 -19.79
C VAL A 246 1.49 -19.91 -19.47
N GLY A 247 1.85 -19.90 -18.18
CA GLY A 247 3.22 -19.71 -17.71
C GLY A 247 3.62 -18.24 -17.61
N LEU A 248 4.34 -17.89 -16.55
CA LEU A 248 4.71 -16.50 -16.22
C LEU A 248 5.43 -15.80 -17.39
N ARG A 249 6.35 -16.50 -18.06
CA ARG A 249 7.11 -15.92 -19.16
C ARG A 249 6.21 -15.49 -20.31
N HIS A 250 5.24 -16.31 -20.68
CA HIS A 250 4.33 -15.98 -21.78
C HIS A 250 3.43 -14.80 -21.42
N ILE A 251 3.01 -14.67 -20.17
CA ILE A 251 2.24 -13.51 -19.71
C ILE A 251 3.07 -12.23 -19.86
N VAL A 252 4.33 -12.26 -19.38
CA VAL A 252 5.24 -11.09 -19.47
C VAL A 252 5.60 -10.76 -20.91
N ASP A 253 5.91 -11.76 -21.74
CA ASP A 253 6.28 -11.56 -23.15
C ASP A 253 5.10 -10.98 -23.98
N ASN A 254 3.85 -11.19 -23.54
CA ASN A 254 2.64 -10.70 -24.18
C ASN A 254 1.97 -9.49 -23.47
N LEU A 255 2.63 -8.92 -22.47
CA LEU A 255 2.07 -7.87 -21.60
C LEU A 255 1.69 -6.58 -22.36
N GLY A 256 2.25 -6.39 -23.56
CA GLY A 256 2.01 -5.22 -24.40
C GLY A 256 2.49 -3.91 -23.74
N ASP A 257 2.09 -2.78 -24.34
CA ASP A 257 2.30 -1.46 -23.73
C ASP A 257 1.20 -1.21 -22.69
N ILE A 258 1.57 -1.11 -21.42
CA ILE A 258 0.64 -0.74 -20.34
C ILE A 258 0.53 0.78 -20.29
N ASP A 259 -0.67 1.31 -20.52
CA ASP A 259 -0.94 2.73 -20.30
C ASP A 259 -1.00 3.01 -18.78
N ALA A 260 0.16 3.41 -18.24
CA ALA A 260 0.31 3.75 -16.83
C ALA A 260 -0.61 4.91 -16.41
N ARG A 261 -1.02 5.80 -17.32
CA ARG A 261 -1.91 6.92 -17.00
C ARG A 261 -3.35 6.45 -16.89
N GLU A 262 -3.80 5.61 -17.81
CA GLU A 262 -5.15 5.02 -17.77
C GLU A 262 -5.31 4.13 -16.54
N LEU A 263 -4.34 3.24 -16.28
CA LEU A 263 -4.35 2.34 -15.13
C LEU A 263 -4.47 3.09 -13.79
N ASN A 264 -3.74 4.20 -13.67
CA ASN A 264 -3.73 5.06 -12.49
C ASN A 264 -4.85 6.11 -12.49
N SER A 265 -5.83 6.00 -13.38
CA SER A 265 -7.00 6.88 -13.43
C SER A 265 -8.26 6.13 -12.97
N THR A 266 -9.06 6.76 -12.12
CA THR A 266 -10.40 6.27 -11.75
C THR A 266 -11.39 7.40 -11.89
N ARG A 267 -12.39 7.22 -12.75
CA ARG A 267 -13.46 8.22 -12.92
C ARG A 267 -14.35 8.22 -11.68
N LEU A 268 -14.47 9.37 -11.01
CA LEU A 268 -15.30 9.53 -9.82
C LEU A 268 -16.66 10.12 -10.17
N THR A 269 -16.67 11.16 -11.00
CA THR A 269 -17.88 11.82 -11.51
C THR A 269 -17.73 12.13 -13.00
N ASP A 270 -18.67 12.86 -13.60
CA ASP A 270 -18.56 13.32 -14.98
C ASP A 270 -17.47 14.36 -15.19
N THR A 271 -17.10 15.08 -14.13
CA THR A 271 -16.12 16.17 -14.16
C THR A 271 -14.86 15.86 -13.37
N ALA A 272 -14.82 14.80 -12.55
CA ALA A 272 -13.71 14.48 -11.65
C ALA A 272 -13.10 13.10 -11.93
N THR A 273 -11.79 13.06 -12.12
CA THR A 273 -11.01 11.82 -12.27
C THR A 273 -9.92 11.75 -11.21
N LEU A 274 -9.95 10.73 -10.36
CA LEU A 274 -8.87 10.42 -9.43
C LEU A 274 -7.64 9.94 -10.21
N ARG A 275 -6.47 10.47 -9.86
CA ARG A 275 -5.19 10.08 -10.43
C ARG A 275 -4.10 9.92 -9.41
N PHE A 276 -3.11 9.10 -9.78
CA PHE A 276 -1.91 8.89 -8.98
C PHE A 276 -0.70 9.57 -9.60
N GLY A 277 -0.16 10.54 -8.87
CA GLY A 277 1.09 11.21 -9.20
C GLY A 277 2.27 10.69 -8.39
N LYS A 278 3.44 11.27 -8.64
CA LYS A 278 4.67 10.99 -7.88
C LYS A 278 4.53 11.27 -6.37
N TYR A 279 3.55 12.07 -5.95
CA TYR A 279 3.40 12.59 -4.59
C TYR A 279 2.03 12.30 -3.97
N GLY A 280 1.26 11.34 -4.53
CA GLY A 280 0.00 10.92 -3.95
C GLY A 280 -1.21 11.02 -4.89
N PRO A 281 -2.41 10.67 -4.38
CA PRO A 281 -3.68 10.86 -5.06
C PRO A 281 -4.01 12.35 -5.28
N TYR A 282 -4.51 12.68 -6.46
CA TYR A 282 -5.14 13.97 -6.74
C TYR A 282 -6.33 13.78 -7.67
N ILE A 283 -7.30 14.68 -7.58
CA ILE A 283 -8.47 14.75 -8.45
C ILE A 283 -8.17 15.75 -9.56
N GLU A 284 -8.26 15.28 -10.79
CA GLU A 284 -8.26 16.12 -11.98
C GLU A 284 -9.70 16.48 -12.33
N VAL A 285 -10.02 17.77 -12.24
CA VAL A 285 -11.32 18.33 -12.54
C VAL A 285 -11.29 18.90 -13.96
N THR A 286 -12.05 18.26 -14.84
CA THR A 286 -12.33 18.76 -16.18
C THR A 286 -13.61 19.57 -16.17
N ASP A 287 -13.48 20.82 -16.60
CA ASP A 287 -14.61 21.69 -16.86
C ASP A 287 -15.14 21.41 -18.29
N PRO A 288 -16.39 20.93 -18.43
CA PRO A 288 -16.97 20.63 -19.73
C PRO A 288 -17.17 21.86 -20.62
N ASP A 289 -17.21 23.07 -20.04
CA ASP A 289 -17.40 24.34 -20.75
C ASP A 289 -16.06 25.07 -21.04
N ALA A 290 -14.94 24.53 -20.57
CA ALA A 290 -13.63 25.12 -20.78
C ALA A 290 -13.09 24.87 -22.19
N ALA A 291 -12.35 25.85 -22.72
CA ALA A 291 -11.67 25.72 -24.02
C ALA A 291 -10.76 24.47 -24.07
N PRO A 292 -10.53 23.86 -25.26
CA PRO A 292 -9.80 22.59 -25.41
C PRO A 292 -8.39 22.55 -24.82
N ASP A 293 -7.75 23.70 -24.62
CA ASP A 293 -6.39 23.85 -24.09
C ASP A 293 -6.35 24.34 -22.62
N THR A 294 -7.51 24.45 -21.95
CA THR A 294 -7.55 24.84 -20.54
C THR A 294 -6.97 23.73 -19.67
N LYS A 295 -5.99 24.08 -18.82
CA LYS A 295 -5.42 23.13 -17.87
C LYS A 295 -6.50 22.70 -16.87
N ALA A 296 -6.72 21.39 -16.76
CA ALA A 296 -7.60 20.84 -15.75
C ALA A 296 -7.19 21.29 -14.35
N ARG A 297 -8.19 21.63 -13.52
CA ARG A 297 -7.96 22.01 -12.12
C ARG A 297 -7.55 20.76 -11.35
N ILE A 298 -6.57 20.90 -10.46
CA ILE A 298 -6.05 19.80 -9.67
C ILE A 298 -6.39 20.06 -8.21
N VAL A 299 -6.93 19.04 -7.55
CA VAL A 299 -7.30 19.05 -6.13
C VAL A 299 -6.62 17.88 -5.46
N ASN A 300 -5.70 18.10 -4.52
CA ASN A 300 -5.04 16.99 -3.83
C ASN A 300 -6.01 16.31 -2.86
N VAL A 301 -5.89 14.98 -2.76
CA VAL A 301 -6.69 14.21 -1.81
C VAL A 301 -5.88 14.11 -0.51
N PRO A 302 -6.48 14.41 0.66
CA PRO A 302 -5.80 14.26 1.95
C PRO A 302 -5.26 12.84 2.18
N ASP A 303 -4.05 12.74 2.73
CA ASP A 303 -3.39 11.46 3.02
C ASP A 303 -4.15 10.61 4.06
N ASP A 304 -4.92 11.26 4.92
CA ASP A 304 -5.75 10.66 5.95
C ASP A 304 -7.20 10.41 5.50
N LEU A 305 -7.53 10.59 4.22
CA LEU A 305 -8.84 10.21 3.69
C LEU A 305 -8.80 8.74 3.23
N ALA A 306 -9.67 7.90 3.80
CA ALA A 306 -9.76 6.51 3.38
C ALA A 306 -10.45 6.40 2.01
N PRO A 307 -10.13 5.37 1.21
CA PRO A 307 -10.72 5.23 -0.12
C PRO A 307 -12.26 5.15 -0.16
N ASP A 308 -12.89 4.55 0.86
CA ASP A 308 -14.35 4.48 0.97
C ASP A 308 -15.00 5.79 1.46
N GLU A 309 -14.21 6.72 2.01
CA GLU A 309 -14.67 8.04 2.44
C GLU A 309 -14.69 9.05 1.27
N LEU A 310 -14.03 8.73 0.14
CA LEU A 310 -14.05 9.56 -1.08
C LEU A 310 -15.34 9.34 -1.90
N THR A 311 -16.47 9.73 -1.31
CA THR A 311 -17.78 9.69 -1.96
C THR A 311 -17.93 10.81 -3.00
N PRO A 312 -18.91 10.74 -3.92
CA PRO A 312 -19.19 11.85 -4.85
C PRO A 312 -19.43 13.19 -4.14
N ASP A 313 -20.12 13.17 -3.00
CA ASP A 313 -20.35 14.38 -2.18
C ASP A 313 -19.04 14.91 -1.61
N LYS A 314 -18.16 14.02 -1.11
CA LYS A 314 -16.85 14.42 -0.60
C LYS A 314 -15.94 14.94 -1.71
N VAL A 315 -16.01 14.37 -2.90
CA VAL A 315 -15.31 14.87 -4.09
C VAL A 315 -15.78 16.28 -4.42
N GLN A 316 -17.09 16.52 -4.43
CA GLN A 316 -17.64 17.85 -4.67
C GLN A 316 -17.22 18.84 -3.58
N GLU A 317 -17.25 18.43 -2.31
CA GLU A 317 -16.74 19.23 -1.18
C GLU A 317 -15.26 19.63 -1.38
N LEU A 318 -14.40 18.70 -1.79
CA LEU A 318 -12.99 18.97 -2.08
C LEU A 318 -12.81 19.91 -3.30
N ILE A 319 -13.69 19.82 -4.29
CA ILE A 319 -13.67 20.71 -5.47
C ILE A 319 -14.14 22.12 -5.09
N ASP A 320 -15.17 22.23 -4.27
CA ASP A 320 -15.74 23.51 -3.85
C ASP A 320 -14.93 24.18 -2.74
N ALA A 321 -14.08 23.40 -2.06
CA ALA A 321 -13.10 23.94 -1.12
C ALA A 321 -12.31 25.07 -1.80
N PRO A 322 -12.06 26.18 -1.10
CA PRO A 322 -11.24 27.26 -1.62
C PRO A 322 -9.94 26.64 -2.12
N VAL A 323 -9.57 26.92 -3.38
CA VAL A 323 -8.21 26.63 -3.83
C VAL A 323 -7.33 27.26 -2.76
N ALA A 324 -6.45 26.47 -2.14
CA ALA A 324 -5.41 27.01 -1.28
C ALA A 324 -4.64 28.00 -2.17
N GLY A 325 -5.07 29.26 -2.12
CA GLY A 325 -4.56 30.31 -2.98
C GLY A 325 -3.08 30.41 -2.70
N ASP A 326 -2.32 30.89 -3.68
CA ASP A 326 -0.89 31.15 -3.52
C ASP A 326 -0.68 31.99 -2.25
N ARG A 327 -0.36 31.35 -1.11
CA ARG A 327 -0.23 32.05 0.16
C ARG A 327 1.13 32.72 0.11
N VAL A 328 1.12 34.03 -0.07
CA VAL A 328 2.34 34.84 -0.07
C VAL A 328 2.90 34.81 1.35
N LEU A 329 4.07 34.20 1.51
CA LEU A 329 4.79 34.14 2.80
C LEU A 329 5.58 35.42 3.05
N GLY A 330 5.96 36.12 1.99
CA GLY A 330 6.72 37.36 2.05
C GLY A 330 7.76 37.45 0.92
N GLU A 331 8.68 38.40 1.05
CA GLU A 331 9.79 38.60 0.11
C GLU A 331 11.05 37.91 0.60
N ASN A 332 11.79 37.29 -0.31
CA ASN A 332 13.11 36.74 -0.03
C ASN A 332 14.13 37.89 0.10
N PRO A 333 14.74 38.10 1.27
CA PRO A 333 15.64 39.24 1.50
C PRO A 333 16.92 39.20 0.63
N ALA A 334 17.31 38.03 0.11
CA ALA A 334 18.52 37.89 -0.69
C ALA A 334 18.33 38.30 -2.17
N ASN A 335 17.10 38.22 -2.70
CA ASN A 335 16.84 38.44 -4.12
C ASN A 335 15.59 39.26 -4.44
N GLY A 336 14.84 39.71 -3.43
CA GLY A 336 13.63 40.54 -3.58
C GLY A 336 12.44 39.82 -4.23
N LYS A 337 12.48 38.49 -4.38
CA LYS A 337 11.40 37.71 -5.01
C LYS A 337 10.33 37.34 -4.00
N LEU A 338 9.08 37.29 -4.45
CA LEU A 338 7.96 36.85 -3.62
C LEU A 338 7.99 35.33 -3.45
N ILE A 339 7.88 34.87 -2.21
CA ILE A 339 7.75 33.45 -1.88
C ILE A 339 6.27 33.14 -1.69
N VAL A 340 5.77 32.18 -2.45
CA VAL A 340 4.39 31.69 -2.35
C VAL A 340 4.37 30.21 -2.05
N VAL A 341 3.41 29.78 -1.22
CA VAL A 341 3.07 28.37 -1.04
C VAL A 341 1.92 28.04 -1.97
N LYS A 342 2.04 26.92 -2.68
CA LYS A 342 1.04 26.42 -3.61
C LYS A 342 0.76 24.96 -3.34
N ASP A 343 -0.43 24.52 -3.71
CA ASP A 343 -0.81 23.11 -3.68
C ASP A 343 -0.94 22.56 -5.11
N GLY A 344 0.09 21.87 -5.60
CA GLY A 344 0.18 21.43 -6.99
C GLY A 344 -0.07 19.94 -7.19
N ARG A 345 0.00 19.46 -8.44
CA ARG A 345 -0.13 18.02 -8.82
C ARG A 345 0.82 17.05 -8.13
N TYR A 346 1.80 17.60 -7.45
CA TYR A 346 2.91 16.92 -6.82
C TYR A 346 2.94 17.22 -5.31
N GLY A 347 1.78 17.59 -4.75
CA GLY A 347 1.62 18.03 -3.38
C GLY A 347 2.02 19.49 -3.16
N PRO A 348 2.01 19.93 -1.88
CA PRO A 348 2.37 21.28 -1.49
C PRO A 348 3.82 21.62 -1.80
N TYR A 349 4.06 22.83 -2.32
CA TYR A 349 5.39 23.33 -2.64
C TYR A 349 5.49 24.84 -2.47
N VAL A 350 6.70 25.33 -2.21
CA VAL A 350 7.05 26.75 -2.26
C VAL A 350 7.64 27.11 -3.61
N GLN A 351 7.35 28.31 -4.09
CA GLN A 351 7.83 28.82 -5.36
C GLN A 351 8.27 30.28 -5.23
N GLU A 352 9.40 30.62 -5.84
CA GLU A 352 9.79 32.01 -6.08
C GLU A 352 9.03 32.57 -7.29
N LEU A 353 8.38 33.71 -7.11
CA LEU A 353 7.79 34.53 -8.17
C LEU A 353 8.55 35.85 -8.29
N GLU A 354 8.71 36.33 -9.52
CA GLU A 354 9.16 37.71 -9.73
C GLU A 354 8.06 38.65 -9.21
N PRO A 355 8.40 39.73 -8.51
CA PRO A 355 7.43 40.74 -8.14
C PRO A 355 6.78 41.29 -9.42
N GLU A 356 5.45 41.33 -9.48
CA GLU A 356 4.80 42.03 -10.59
C GLU A 356 5.20 43.50 -10.52
N ALA A 357 5.74 44.04 -11.61
CA ALA A 357 6.11 45.44 -11.67
C ALA A 357 4.86 46.30 -11.44
N ASP A 358 4.95 47.27 -10.53
CA ASP A 358 3.88 48.25 -10.32
C ASP A 358 3.45 48.86 -11.66
N PRO A 359 2.15 49.09 -11.88
CA PRO A 359 1.69 49.78 -13.08
C PRO A 359 2.32 51.18 -13.12
N GLU A 360 3.06 51.49 -14.19
CA GLU A 360 3.52 52.86 -14.44
C GLU A 360 2.31 53.77 -14.58
N ILE A 361 2.15 54.69 -13.62
CA ILE A 361 1.16 55.77 -13.66
C ILE A 361 1.75 56.90 -14.51
N ASP A 362 1.09 57.23 -15.62
CA ASP A 362 1.48 58.38 -16.44
C ASP A 362 1.20 59.69 -15.68
N THR A 363 2.27 60.37 -15.29
CA THR A 363 2.23 61.60 -14.48
C THR A 363 1.56 62.80 -15.16
N ALA A 364 1.17 62.69 -16.43
CA ALA A 364 0.47 63.76 -17.17
C ALA A 364 -1.05 63.59 -17.25
N THR A 365 -1.60 62.38 -17.11
CA THR A 365 -3.02 62.10 -17.40
C THR A 365 -3.75 61.32 -16.30
N GLY A 366 -3.02 60.72 -15.35
CA GLY A 366 -3.63 60.01 -14.22
C GLY A 366 -4.37 58.71 -14.59
N GLU A 367 -4.21 58.21 -15.82
CA GLU A 367 -4.72 56.90 -16.23
C GLU A 367 -3.69 55.79 -15.94
N VAL A 368 -4.19 54.66 -15.43
CA VAL A 368 -3.44 53.42 -15.27
C VAL A 368 -3.22 52.84 -16.66
N VAL A 369 -2.00 52.94 -17.19
CA VAL A 369 -1.65 52.28 -18.43
C VAL A 369 -1.43 50.80 -18.12
N GLU A 370 -2.38 49.93 -18.47
CA GLU A 370 -2.10 48.49 -18.50
C GLU A 370 -0.94 48.25 -19.46
N THR A 371 0.23 47.94 -18.92
CA THR A 371 1.37 47.48 -19.70
C THR A 371 0.99 46.12 -20.28
N LYS A 372 0.54 46.13 -21.54
CA LYS A 372 0.38 44.92 -22.36
C LYS A 372 1.60 44.03 -22.14
N LYS A 373 1.38 42.84 -21.55
CA LYS A 373 2.39 41.78 -21.41
C LYS A 373 3.13 41.64 -22.75
N LYS A 374 4.34 42.17 -22.80
CA LYS A 374 5.20 42.10 -23.97
C LYS A 374 5.54 40.63 -24.16
N THR A 375 4.89 39.98 -25.11
CA THR A 375 5.28 38.66 -25.62
C THR A 375 6.58 38.81 -26.38
N THR A 376 7.69 38.99 -25.65
CA THR A 376 9.02 38.74 -26.19
C THR A 376 9.24 37.24 -26.20
N LYS A 377 9.73 36.73 -27.34
CA LYS A 377 10.17 35.35 -27.55
C LYS A 377 10.93 34.86 -26.31
N LYS A 378 10.47 33.72 -25.74
CA LYS A 378 11.13 33.00 -24.64
C LYS A 378 12.48 32.45 -25.11
N ASP A 379 13.51 33.29 -25.10
CA ASP A 379 14.85 32.83 -24.80
C ASP A 379 14.95 32.68 -23.28
N ALA A 380 15.04 31.42 -22.84
CA ALA A 380 15.40 30.92 -21.51
C ALA A 380 15.34 31.90 -20.31
N ALA A 381 14.16 32.35 -19.89
CA ALA A 381 13.98 32.83 -18.53
C ALA A 381 14.31 31.67 -17.56
N PRO A 382 15.17 31.87 -16.54
CA PRO A 382 15.52 30.82 -15.58
C PRO A 382 14.23 30.31 -14.92
N LYS A 383 14.05 28.98 -14.88
CA LYS A 383 12.87 28.38 -14.26
C LYS A 383 12.77 28.88 -12.81
N PRO A 384 11.57 29.26 -12.33
CA PRO A 384 11.39 29.70 -10.96
C PRO A 384 11.86 28.59 -10.01
N ARG A 385 12.58 28.97 -8.95
CA ARG A 385 13.02 28.02 -7.92
C ARG A 385 11.79 27.50 -7.19
N THR A 386 11.76 26.19 -6.98
CA THR A 386 10.65 25.51 -6.31
C THR A 386 11.21 24.48 -5.35
N ALA A 387 10.57 24.31 -4.19
CA ALA A 387 10.88 23.23 -3.27
C ALA A 387 9.59 22.63 -2.71
N SER A 388 9.51 21.30 -2.66
CA SER A 388 8.38 20.59 -2.05
C SER A 388 8.39 20.80 -0.54
N LEU A 389 7.22 20.95 0.06
CA LEU A 389 7.07 20.88 1.51
C LEU A 389 7.38 19.45 1.99
N PHE A 390 7.76 19.37 3.26
CA PHE A 390 7.96 18.10 3.95
C PHE A 390 6.62 17.47 4.34
N LYS A 391 6.63 16.18 4.67
CA LYS A 391 5.39 15.45 5.00
C LYS A 391 4.74 15.99 6.28
N SER A 392 5.57 16.50 7.19
CA SER A 392 5.13 17.11 8.45
C SER A 392 4.56 18.54 8.30
N MET A 393 4.72 19.17 7.13
CA MET A 393 4.37 20.58 6.93
C MET A 393 3.00 20.74 6.25
N SER A 394 2.28 21.80 6.61
CA SER A 394 1.01 22.19 5.99
C SER A 394 1.16 23.51 5.24
N VAL A 395 0.35 23.66 4.17
CA VAL A 395 0.21 24.91 3.42
C VAL A 395 -0.19 26.07 4.34
N ASP A 396 -0.95 25.80 5.40
CA ASP A 396 -1.49 26.81 6.31
C ASP A 396 -0.47 27.27 7.36
N THR A 397 0.46 26.41 7.74
CA THR A 397 1.34 26.64 8.90
C THR A 397 2.78 27.00 8.53
N VAL A 398 3.23 26.71 7.31
CA VAL A 398 4.62 26.99 6.90
C VAL A 398 4.95 28.49 6.97
N ASP A 399 6.14 28.86 7.44
CA ASP A 399 6.57 30.25 7.52
C ASP A 399 7.62 30.59 6.44
N LEU A 400 7.94 31.88 6.32
CA LEU A 400 8.90 32.37 5.34
C LEU A 400 10.32 31.80 5.57
N ASP A 401 10.76 31.69 6.83
CA ASP A 401 12.11 31.18 7.16
C ASP A 401 12.27 29.72 6.71
N THR A 402 11.28 28.89 7.01
CA THR A 402 11.23 27.49 6.60
C THR A 402 11.19 27.37 5.08
N ALA A 403 10.37 28.20 4.40
CA ALA A 403 10.29 28.21 2.95
C ALA A 403 11.62 28.58 2.28
N LEU A 404 12.36 29.55 2.83
CA LEU A 404 13.68 29.92 2.35
C LEU A 404 14.68 28.77 2.50
N ARG A 405 14.69 28.09 3.66
CA ARG A 405 15.53 26.89 3.86
C ARG A 405 15.20 25.77 2.89
N LEU A 406 13.92 25.55 2.58
CA LEU A 406 13.51 24.55 1.59
C LEU A 406 14.01 24.90 0.18
N LEU A 407 13.97 26.18 -0.21
CA LEU A 407 14.45 26.65 -1.52
C LEU A 407 15.96 26.52 -1.71
N GLU A 408 16.73 26.42 -0.62
CA GLU A 408 18.17 26.16 -0.63
C GLU A 408 18.52 24.70 -0.93
N LEU A 409 17.54 23.79 -0.92
CA LEU A 409 17.77 22.40 -1.29
C LEU A 409 17.94 22.26 -2.82
N PRO A 410 18.87 21.40 -3.30
CA PRO A 410 19.73 20.49 -2.54
C PRO A 410 20.89 21.19 -1.81
N ARG A 411 21.10 20.86 -0.52
CA ARG A 411 22.22 21.38 0.29
C ARG A 411 23.46 20.52 0.08
N THR A 412 24.57 21.12 -0.35
CA THR A 412 25.86 20.44 -0.36
C THR A 412 26.38 20.28 1.08
N VAL A 413 26.55 19.03 1.53
CA VAL A 413 27.09 18.69 2.86
C VAL A 413 28.62 18.77 2.84
N GLY A 414 29.24 18.38 1.72
CA GLY A 414 30.67 18.44 1.50
C GLY A 414 31.12 17.49 0.38
N THR A 415 32.43 17.41 0.16
CA THR A 415 33.03 16.47 -0.80
C THR A 415 33.59 15.28 -0.06
N ASP A 416 33.29 14.08 -0.55
CA ASP A 416 33.81 12.84 0.03
C ASP A 416 35.34 12.75 -0.20
N PRO A 417 36.18 12.62 0.84
CA PRO A 417 37.63 12.59 0.70
C PRO A 417 38.16 11.39 -0.10
N GLU A 418 37.41 10.29 -0.14
CA GLU A 418 37.83 9.04 -0.77
C GLU A 418 37.47 8.99 -2.26
N SER A 419 36.24 9.37 -2.62
CA SER A 419 35.76 9.35 -4.02
C SER A 419 35.92 10.68 -4.76
N GLY A 420 36.01 11.81 -4.04
CA GLY A 420 35.94 13.14 -4.62
C GLY A 420 34.54 13.57 -5.07
N ASP A 421 33.51 12.73 -4.85
CA ASP A 421 32.13 13.04 -5.21
C ASP A 421 31.49 14.01 -4.21
N GLU A 422 30.67 14.94 -4.72
CA GLU A 422 29.87 15.84 -3.89
C GLU A 422 28.72 15.10 -3.21
N ILE A 423 28.60 15.27 -1.89
CA ILE A 423 27.50 14.74 -1.09
C ILE A 423 26.45 15.85 -0.93
N THR A 424 25.23 15.58 -1.42
CA THR A 424 24.09 16.50 -1.31
C THR A 424 22.98 15.90 -0.46
N ALA A 425 22.40 16.71 0.42
CA ALA A 425 21.20 16.39 1.19
C ALA A 425 19.96 17.00 0.50
N GLN A 426 18.92 16.17 0.32
CA GLN A 426 17.72 16.55 -0.41
C GLN A 426 16.51 15.76 0.08
N ASN A 427 15.31 16.29 -0.17
CA ASN A 427 14.07 15.62 0.17
C ASN A 427 13.42 14.97 -1.06
N GLY A 428 13.00 13.71 -0.92
CA GLY A 428 12.40 12.92 -1.99
C GLY A 428 11.00 12.40 -1.63
N ARG A 429 10.44 11.55 -2.50
CA ARG A 429 9.12 10.91 -2.29
C ARG A 429 9.08 10.09 -0.99
N TYR A 430 10.18 9.42 -0.67
CA TYR A 430 10.28 8.52 0.49
C TYR A 430 10.90 9.22 1.71
N GLY A 431 10.94 10.56 1.70
CA GLY A 431 11.53 11.35 2.75
C GLY A 431 12.98 11.79 2.46
N PRO A 432 13.70 12.20 3.52
CA PRO A 432 15.01 12.83 3.44
C PRO A 432 16.10 11.81 3.04
N TYR A 433 17.04 12.22 2.17
CA TYR A 433 18.13 11.35 1.74
C TYR A 433 19.40 12.12 1.36
N LEU A 434 20.53 11.44 1.49
CA LEU A 434 21.83 11.85 0.97
C LEU A 434 22.04 11.24 -0.42
N LYS A 435 22.72 11.98 -1.29
CA LYS A 435 23.17 11.49 -2.60
C LYS A 435 24.65 11.78 -2.79
N LYS A 436 25.42 10.75 -3.14
CA LYS A 436 26.84 10.79 -3.50
C LYS A 436 27.00 10.15 -4.87
N GLY A 437 27.16 10.98 -5.91
CA GLY A 437 27.18 10.52 -7.31
C GLY A 437 25.90 9.75 -7.69
N THR A 438 25.99 8.43 -7.78
CA THR A 438 24.86 7.52 -8.04
C THR A 438 24.36 6.75 -6.81
N ASP A 439 25.09 6.78 -5.69
CA ASP A 439 24.62 6.19 -4.45
C ASP A 439 23.68 7.16 -3.71
N SER A 440 22.69 6.60 -3.03
CA SER A 440 21.73 7.36 -2.24
C SER A 440 21.39 6.58 -0.97
N ARG A 441 21.36 7.30 0.16
CA ARG A 441 21.10 6.75 1.49
C ARG A 441 20.01 7.56 2.17
N SER A 442 19.01 6.87 2.72
CA SER A 442 17.94 7.53 3.47
C SER A 442 18.48 8.12 4.77
N LEU A 443 17.91 9.26 5.17
CA LEU A 443 18.09 9.85 6.49
C LEU A 443 16.89 9.46 7.37
N GLU A 444 17.06 9.53 8.69
CA GLU A 444 16.05 9.09 9.66
C GLU A 444 14.98 10.16 9.91
N SER A 445 15.34 11.44 9.76
CA SER A 445 14.43 12.56 10.01
C SER A 445 14.65 13.71 9.05
N GLU A 446 13.58 14.47 8.83
CA GLU A 446 13.58 15.64 7.92
C GLU A 446 14.57 16.71 8.39
N GLN A 447 14.76 16.85 9.71
CA GLN A 447 15.70 17.78 10.32
C GLN A 447 17.17 17.47 9.96
N GLN A 448 17.52 16.19 9.80
CA GLN A 448 18.88 15.78 9.41
C GLN A 448 19.29 16.33 8.04
N ILE A 449 18.35 16.71 7.15
CA ILE A 449 18.73 17.37 5.87
C ILE A 449 19.56 18.63 6.14
N PHE A 450 19.19 19.41 7.16
CA PHE A 450 19.80 20.69 7.47
C PHE A 450 21.01 20.58 8.41
N ASP A 451 21.02 19.56 9.27
CA ASP A 451 22.00 19.47 10.35
C ASP A 451 23.07 18.40 10.12
N VAL A 452 22.88 17.48 9.17
CA VAL A 452 23.85 16.41 8.90
C VAL A 452 25.21 17.01 8.52
N THR A 453 26.26 16.49 9.15
CA THR A 453 27.65 16.87 8.90
C THR A 453 28.31 15.94 7.88
N LEU A 454 29.44 16.36 7.31
CA LEU A 454 30.22 15.53 6.39
C LEU A 454 30.66 14.21 7.06
N GLU A 455 31.06 14.26 8.33
CA GLU A 455 31.49 13.10 9.11
C GLU A 455 30.36 12.09 9.27
N GLN A 456 29.16 12.55 9.65
CA GLN A 456 27.97 11.70 9.76
C GLN A 456 27.54 11.14 8.40
N ALA A 457 27.62 11.94 7.33
CA ALA A 457 27.32 11.47 5.99
C ALA A 457 28.26 10.35 5.55
N ILE A 458 29.57 10.49 5.82
CA ILE A 458 30.58 9.46 5.53
C ILE A 458 30.28 8.19 6.33
N GLU A 459 29.90 8.31 7.61
CA GLU A 459 29.51 7.16 8.44
C GLU A 459 28.30 6.42 7.85
N ILE A 460 27.26 7.14 7.42
CA ILE A 460 26.08 6.56 6.76
C ILE A 460 26.45 5.84 5.45
N TYR A 461 27.42 6.37 4.68
CA TYR A 461 27.91 5.71 3.47
C TYR A 461 28.81 4.50 3.77
N ALA A 462 29.53 4.50 4.89
CA ALA A 462 30.34 3.37 5.34
C ALA A 462 29.47 2.19 5.79
N GLN A 463 28.26 2.44 6.29
CA GLN A 463 27.32 1.38 6.61
C GLN A 463 26.90 0.60 5.35
N PRO A 464 26.77 -0.74 5.45
CA PRO A 464 26.28 -1.54 4.34
C PRO A 464 24.87 -1.08 3.95
N LYS A 465 24.61 -0.95 2.65
CA LYS A 465 23.31 -0.50 2.16
C LYS A 465 22.24 -1.49 2.59
N TYR A 466 21.36 -1.08 3.51
CA TYR A 466 20.20 -1.87 3.91
C TYR A 466 19.39 -2.16 2.64
N GLY A 467 19.24 -3.44 2.30
CA GLY A 467 18.59 -3.88 1.06
C GLY A 467 19.50 -4.14 -0.14
N ALA A 468 20.83 -4.13 0.00
CA ALA A 468 21.73 -4.66 -1.04
C ALA A 468 21.60 -6.18 -1.17
N ARG A 469 20.55 -6.64 -1.86
CA ARG A 469 20.77 -7.69 -2.85
C ARG A 469 21.77 -7.12 -3.84
N ARG A 470 22.95 -7.74 -3.90
CA ARG A 470 24.07 -7.50 -4.82
C ARG A 470 23.65 -6.66 -6.02
N ALA A 471 24.00 -5.37 -6.02
CA ALA A 471 24.10 -4.64 -7.27
C ALA A 471 25.12 -5.40 -8.14
N SER A 472 24.73 -5.75 -9.37
CA SER A 472 25.56 -6.51 -10.29
C SER A 472 26.85 -5.74 -10.62
N SER A 473 27.91 -6.01 -9.87
CA SER A 473 29.28 -5.69 -10.26
C SER A 473 29.53 -6.30 -11.64
N ALA A 474 30.17 -5.56 -12.55
CA ALA A 474 30.56 -6.14 -13.82
C ALA A 474 31.43 -7.37 -13.55
N LEU A 475 31.01 -8.52 -14.09
CA LEU A 475 31.70 -9.80 -13.89
C LEU A 475 32.99 -9.86 -14.73
N LYS A 476 33.04 -9.13 -15.86
CA LYS A 476 34.18 -9.05 -16.78
C LYS A 476 34.13 -7.74 -17.57
N GLU A 477 35.26 -7.09 -17.81
CA GLU A 477 35.37 -5.89 -18.66
C GLU A 477 36.40 -6.15 -19.76
N PHE A 478 36.08 -5.75 -20.98
CA PHE A 478 36.94 -5.88 -22.15
C PHE A 478 37.18 -4.51 -22.80
N ASP A 479 38.09 -4.49 -23.78
CA ASP A 479 38.40 -3.30 -24.57
C ASP A 479 37.18 -2.73 -25.32
N ALA A 480 37.33 -1.53 -25.86
CA ALA A 480 36.24 -0.82 -26.54
C ALA A 480 35.73 -1.59 -27.77
N ASP A 481 34.41 -1.64 -27.93
CA ASP A 481 33.77 -2.23 -29.11
C ASP A 481 34.15 -1.44 -30.37
N PRO A 482 34.55 -2.10 -31.48
CA PRO A 482 34.94 -1.41 -32.71
C PRO A 482 33.82 -0.57 -33.35
N VAL A 483 32.55 -0.82 -33.00
CA VAL A 483 31.38 -0.16 -33.61
C VAL A 483 30.86 0.98 -32.75
N SER A 484 30.74 0.80 -31.42
CA SER A 484 30.26 1.87 -30.53
C SER A 484 31.36 2.69 -29.86
N GLY A 485 32.62 2.24 -29.91
CA GLY A 485 33.76 2.92 -29.32
C GLY A 485 33.77 2.94 -27.78
N LYS A 486 32.87 2.16 -27.14
CA LYS A 486 32.68 2.10 -25.68
C LYS A 486 33.15 0.76 -25.11
N PRO A 487 33.64 0.72 -23.85
CA PRO A 487 34.12 -0.52 -23.23
C PRO A 487 33.01 -1.56 -23.11
N ILE A 488 33.31 -2.80 -23.48
CA ILE A 488 32.37 -3.92 -23.39
C ILE A 488 32.42 -4.48 -21.96
N ARG A 489 31.26 -4.61 -21.31
CA ARG A 489 31.12 -5.11 -19.95
C ARG A 489 30.16 -6.29 -19.91
N VAL A 490 30.54 -7.35 -19.19
CA VAL A 490 29.65 -8.44 -18.82
C VAL A 490 29.06 -8.11 -17.46
N ARG A 491 27.73 -8.04 -17.36
CA ARG A 491 27.03 -7.75 -16.11
C ARG A 491 26.03 -8.84 -15.81
N ASP A 492 25.77 -9.06 -14.53
CA ASP A 492 24.66 -9.90 -14.12
C ASP A 492 23.35 -9.11 -14.19
N GLY A 493 22.31 -9.69 -14.80
CA GLY A 493 21.05 -9.00 -15.06
C GLY A 493 19.86 -9.76 -14.50
N ARG A 494 18.71 -9.09 -14.38
CA ARG A 494 17.43 -9.70 -13.96
C ARG A 494 17.06 -10.97 -14.77
N PHE A 495 17.58 -11.10 -15.99
CA PHE A 495 17.28 -12.18 -16.93
C PHE A 495 18.48 -13.12 -17.20
N GLY A 496 19.53 -13.05 -16.37
CA GLY A 496 20.80 -13.74 -16.55
C GLY A 496 21.92 -12.81 -17.01
N PRO A 497 23.17 -13.30 -17.08
CA PRO A 497 24.32 -12.48 -17.43
C PRO A 497 24.24 -12.00 -18.89
N TYR A 498 24.67 -10.77 -19.13
CA TYR A 498 24.58 -10.12 -20.43
C TYR A 498 25.82 -9.27 -20.72
N VAL A 499 26.15 -9.15 -22.00
CA VAL A 499 27.18 -8.27 -22.54
C VAL A 499 26.56 -6.93 -22.89
N THR A 500 27.21 -5.84 -22.52
CA THR A 500 26.77 -4.46 -22.82
C THR A 500 27.95 -3.58 -23.20
N ASP A 501 27.77 -2.73 -24.19
CA ASP A 501 28.68 -1.62 -24.53
C ASP A 501 28.15 -0.25 -24.03
N GLY A 502 27.10 -0.28 -23.20
CA GLY A 502 26.40 0.91 -22.71
C GLY A 502 25.25 1.41 -23.61
N GLU A 503 25.10 0.90 -24.83
CA GLU A 503 24.00 1.24 -25.75
C GLU A 503 23.17 0.03 -26.16
N THR A 504 23.84 -1.09 -26.45
CA THR A 504 23.27 -2.38 -26.85
C THR A 504 23.52 -3.40 -25.75
N ASN A 505 22.45 -4.08 -25.32
CA ASN A 505 22.54 -5.17 -24.33
C ASN A 505 22.22 -6.51 -25.01
N ALA A 506 23.16 -7.45 -24.98
CA ALA A 506 23.04 -8.79 -25.52
C ALA A 506 23.15 -9.84 -24.42
N THR A 507 22.07 -10.57 -24.15
CA THR A 507 22.04 -11.65 -23.15
C THR A 507 22.93 -12.82 -23.56
N ILE A 508 23.72 -13.36 -22.62
CA ILE A 508 24.53 -14.56 -22.86
C ILE A 508 23.58 -15.78 -22.92
N PRO A 509 23.65 -16.64 -23.96
CA PRO A 509 22.79 -17.82 -24.09
C PRO A 509 22.90 -18.76 -22.89
N ARG A 510 21.80 -19.42 -22.52
CA ARG A 510 21.69 -20.30 -21.32
C ARG A 510 22.58 -21.56 -21.33
N GLY A 511 23.38 -21.77 -22.37
CA GLY A 511 24.36 -22.86 -22.48
C GLY A 511 25.82 -22.40 -22.41
N GLU A 512 26.09 -21.09 -22.30
CA GLU A 512 27.43 -20.51 -22.19
C GLU A 512 27.60 -19.92 -20.78
N THR A 513 28.75 -20.16 -20.15
CA THR A 513 29.07 -19.53 -18.86
C THR A 513 29.77 -18.19 -19.06
N VAL A 514 29.74 -17.33 -18.04
CA VAL A 514 30.39 -16.00 -18.10
C VAL A 514 31.91 -16.11 -18.30
N ASP A 515 32.51 -17.19 -17.82
CA ASP A 515 33.95 -17.43 -17.94
C ASP A 515 34.35 -17.76 -19.38
N ASP A 516 33.47 -18.44 -20.13
CA ASP A 516 33.67 -18.86 -21.52
C ASP A 516 33.49 -17.72 -22.53
N VAL A 517 32.91 -16.58 -22.12
CA VAL A 517 32.78 -15.41 -22.98
C VAL A 517 34.11 -14.68 -23.02
N ASP A 518 34.77 -14.71 -24.18
CA ASP A 518 35.94 -13.91 -24.51
C ASP A 518 35.56 -12.63 -25.28
N PHE A 519 36.55 -11.80 -25.61
CA PHE A 519 36.31 -10.52 -26.27
C PHE A 519 35.67 -10.67 -27.66
N GLU A 520 36.05 -11.69 -28.42
CA GLU A 520 35.49 -11.95 -29.75
C GLU A 520 34.03 -12.41 -29.64
N ARG A 521 33.72 -13.29 -28.68
CA ARG A 521 32.35 -13.73 -28.42
C ARG A 521 31.46 -12.60 -27.94
N ALA A 522 31.98 -11.71 -27.08
CA ALA A 522 31.26 -10.54 -26.60
C ALA A 522 30.88 -9.57 -27.74
N LYS A 523 31.81 -9.32 -28.69
CA LYS A 523 31.55 -8.54 -29.91
C LYS A 523 30.49 -9.20 -30.79
N GLN A 524 30.58 -10.51 -30.98
CA GLN A 524 29.61 -11.25 -31.80
C GLN A 524 28.18 -11.13 -31.23
N LEU A 525 28.01 -11.29 -29.91
CA LEU A 525 26.71 -11.18 -29.25
C LEU A 525 26.09 -9.79 -29.42
N LEU A 526 26.91 -8.73 -29.32
CA LEU A 526 26.47 -7.35 -29.55
C LEU A 526 26.13 -7.11 -31.02
N ALA A 527 26.95 -7.61 -31.95
CA ALA A 527 26.71 -7.50 -33.39
C ALA A 527 25.42 -8.21 -33.82
N ASP A 528 25.18 -9.43 -33.33
CA ASP A 528 23.96 -10.20 -33.60
C ASP A 528 22.71 -9.48 -33.06
N LYS A 529 22.84 -8.79 -31.92
CA LYS A 529 21.76 -8.00 -31.34
C LYS A 529 21.48 -6.73 -32.14
N ARG A 530 22.51 -6.05 -32.65
CA ARG A 530 22.37 -4.88 -33.53
C ARG A 530 21.75 -5.27 -34.87
N ALA A 531 22.15 -6.40 -35.43
CA ALA A 531 21.64 -6.91 -36.71
C ALA A 531 20.14 -7.27 -36.66
N LYS A 532 19.62 -7.66 -35.49
CA LYS A 532 18.19 -7.96 -35.31
C LYS A 532 17.28 -6.72 -35.34
N GLY A 533 17.82 -5.51 -35.18
CA GLY A 533 17.09 -4.25 -35.24
C GLY A 533 16.06 -4.02 -34.12
N PRO A 534 15.56 -2.79 -33.94
CA PRO A 534 14.47 -2.50 -33.02
C PRO A 534 13.14 -3.06 -33.57
N ALA A 535 12.25 -3.52 -32.68
CA ALA A 535 10.93 -4.03 -33.06
C ALA A 535 10.11 -2.95 -33.83
N PRO A 536 9.38 -3.32 -34.90
CA PRO A 536 8.71 -2.35 -35.75
C PRO A 536 7.55 -1.63 -35.03
N LYS A 537 7.57 -0.29 -35.05
CA LYS A 537 6.46 0.57 -34.57
C LYS A 537 5.29 0.51 -35.56
N ARG A 538 4.07 0.23 -35.07
CA ARG A 538 2.85 0.19 -35.90
C ARG A 538 2.05 1.50 -35.74
N ALA A 539 1.71 2.12 -36.86
CA ALA A 539 1.00 3.40 -36.94
C ALA A 539 -0.46 3.28 -36.46
N THR A 540 -0.92 4.27 -35.69
CA THR A 540 -2.28 4.37 -35.16
C THR A 540 -3.29 4.76 -36.25
N ALA A 541 -4.22 3.85 -36.55
CA ALA A 541 -5.36 4.15 -37.42
C ALA A 541 -6.43 4.95 -36.64
N ARG A 542 -6.66 6.20 -37.06
CA ARG A 542 -7.68 7.10 -36.51
C ARG A 542 -9.07 6.61 -36.94
N ARG A 543 -9.86 6.04 -36.02
CA ARG A 543 -11.24 5.60 -36.30
C ARG A 543 -12.22 6.74 -36.05
N THR A 544 -12.84 7.26 -37.11
CA THR A 544 -13.97 8.19 -37.06
C THR A 544 -15.23 7.47 -36.59
N THR A 545 -15.97 8.07 -35.66
CA THR A 545 -17.23 7.55 -35.11
C THR A 545 -18.43 8.22 -35.80
N THR A 546 -19.25 7.43 -36.48
CA THR A 546 -20.53 7.88 -37.05
C THR A 546 -21.65 7.74 -36.01
N ARG A 547 -22.31 8.85 -35.70
CA ARG A 547 -23.43 8.96 -34.74
C ARG A 547 -24.70 8.34 -35.34
N LYS A 548 -25.32 7.38 -34.64
CA LYS A 548 -26.62 6.79 -35.00
C LYS A 548 -27.74 7.57 -34.29
N THR A 549 -28.66 8.15 -35.06
CA THR A 549 -29.87 8.83 -34.58
C THR A 549 -30.97 7.84 -34.19
N THR A 550 -31.63 8.11 -33.07
CA THR A 550 -32.82 7.41 -32.57
C THR A 550 -34.07 7.80 -33.36
N ALA A 551 -34.91 6.81 -33.68
CA ALA A 551 -36.24 7.01 -34.27
C ALA A 551 -37.33 6.91 -33.18
N LYS A 552 -38.28 7.84 -33.22
CA LYS A 552 -39.49 7.86 -32.39
C LYS A 552 -40.40 6.66 -32.68
N LYS A 553 -40.88 6.01 -31.64
CA LYS A 553 -42.32 5.92 -31.35
C LYS A 553 -42.56 5.71 -29.87
#